data_AF-A0A7S1SE18-F1
#
_entry.id   AF-A0A7S1SE18-F1
#
_cell.length_a   1.000
_cell.length_b   1.000
_cell.length_c   1.000
_cell.angle_alpha   90.00
_cell.angle_beta   90.00
_cell.angle_gamma   90.00
#
_symmetry.space_group_name_H-M   'P 1'
#
loop_
_entity.id
_entity.type
_entity.pdbx_description
1 polymer ?
#
loop_
_entity_poly.entity_id
_entity_poly.type
_entity_poly.pdbx_seq_one_letter_code
_entity_poly.pdbx_strand_id
1 'polypeptide(L)'
;ARHRPALLEIVQACKDPSCLPRARDADGHSALHLLALVPPCAASLQACARLLGARAELDGRSKMGETPLLLAVRVAADCAGSKRRLLLVNELLQQKASAEVADPANGETTLMECADLGDAELCRLLLGARASPLATSHEGLTAQDVARQAGRAAVVKLLRAEVCDEA
;
A
#
# COMPACT_ATOMS: atom_id res chain seq x y z
N ALA A 1 10.23 -14.76 -7.39
CA ALA A 1 10.54 -15.57 -6.19
C ALA A 1 12.03 -15.58 -5.79
N ARG A 2 13.00 -15.60 -6.74
CA ARG A 2 14.44 -15.76 -6.42
C ARG A 2 15.15 -14.56 -5.75
N HIS A 3 14.57 -13.36 -5.75
CA HIS A 3 15.21 -12.15 -5.20
C HIS A 3 14.73 -11.73 -3.80
N ARG A 4 13.69 -12.38 -3.25
CA ARG A 4 13.03 -11.96 -1.99
C ARG A 4 13.92 -12.05 -0.73
N PRO A 5 14.73 -13.10 -0.51
CA PRO A 5 15.61 -13.17 0.67
C PRO A 5 16.83 -12.25 0.54
N ALA A 6 17.39 -12.14 -0.67
CA ALA A 6 18.61 -11.37 -0.92
C ALA A 6 18.41 -9.86 -0.64
N LEU A 7 17.23 -9.31 -0.92
CA LEU A 7 16.98 -7.90 -0.67
C LEU A 7 16.94 -7.56 0.83
N LEU A 8 16.32 -8.40 1.66
CA LEU A 8 16.30 -8.19 3.10
C LEU A 8 17.71 -8.24 3.68
N GLU A 9 18.51 -9.21 3.24
CA GLU A 9 19.91 -9.33 3.64
C GLU A 9 20.73 -8.12 3.19
N ILE A 10 20.54 -7.63 1.95
CA ILE A 10 21.23 -6.44 1.43
C ILE A 10 20.84 -5.20 2.23
N VAL A 11 19.55 -4.97 2.48
CA VAL A 11 19.07 -3.82 3.28
C VAL A 11 19.58 -3.89 4.72
N GLN A 12 19.68 -5.10 5.29
CA GLN A 12 20.20 -5.30 6.64
C GLN A 12 21.72 -5.14 6.72
N ALA A 13 22.46 -5.66 5.74
CA ALA A 13 23.93 -5.62 5.70
C ALA A 13 24.47 -4.27 5.21
N CYS A 14 23.65 -3.44 4.57
CA CYS A 14 24.09 -2.13 4.07
C CYS A 14 24.47 -1.22 5.24
N LYS A 15 25.77 -0.90 5.35
CA LYS A 15 26.32 -0.01 6.39
C LYS A 15 25.99 1.46 6.13
N ASP A 16 25.83 1.83 4.86
CA ASP A 16 25.41 3.17 4.45
C ASP A 16 24.00 3.11 3.83
N PRO A 17 22.96 3.38 4.62
CA PRO A 17 21.59 3.27 4.13
C PRO A 17 21.21 4.39 3.14
N SER A 18 22.06 5.41 2.93
CA SER A 18 21.77 6.55 2.05
C SER A 18 21.76 6.20 0.55
N CYS A 19 22.33 5.08 0.14
CA CYS A 19 22.37 4.62 -1.26
C CYS A 19 21.15 3.76 -1.66
N LEU A 20 20.50 3.12 -0.68
CA LEU A 20 19.31 2.29 -0.86
C LEU A 20 18.06 3.02 -1.39
N PRO A 21 17.74 4.26 -1.00
CA PRO A 21 16.46 4.87 -1.34
C PRO A 21 16.31 5.22 -2.83
N ARG A 22 17.43 5.32 -3.57
CA ARG A 22 17.44 5.65 -5.01
C ARG A 22 17.64 4.45 -5.92
N ALA A 23 18.05 3.31 -5.37
CA ALA A 23 18.28 2.12 -6.17
C ALA A 23 16.95 1.57 -6.71
N ARG A 24 16.92 1.22 -8.00
CA ARG A 24 15.78 0.58 -8.65
C ARG A 24 16.21 -0.66 -9.42
N ASP A 25 15.36 -1.67 -9.42
CA ASP A 25 15.57 -2.89 -10.20
C ASP A 25 15.18 -2.71 -11.68
N ALA A 26 15.24 -3.80 -12.46
CA ALA A 26 14.89 -3.79 -13.88
C ALA A 26 13.41 -3.45 -14.14
N ASP A 27 12.53 -3.67 -13.16
CA ASP A 27 11.10 -3.38 -13.23
C ASP A 27 10.76 -1.98 -12.66
N GLY A 28 11.78 -1.23 -12.23
CA GLY A 28 11.64 0.10 -11.65
C GLY A 28 11.24 0.08 -10.17
N HIS A 29 11.23 -1.08 -9.52
CA HIS A 29 10.91 -1.19 -8.09
C HIS A 29 12.02 -0.56 -7.25
N SER A 30 11.64 0.35 -6.35
CA SER A 30 12.54 0.79 -5.26
C SER A 30 12.68 -0.28 -4.19
N ALA A 31 13.61 -0.08 -3.26
CA ALA A 31 13.74 -0.94 -2.08
C ALA A 31 12.42 -1.09 -1.28
N LEU A 32 11.58 -0.04 -1.23
CA LEU A 32 10.27 -0.10 -0.56
C LEU A 32 9.25 -0.95 -1.34
N HIS A 33 9.24 -0.90 -2.67
CA HIS A 33 8.38 -1.80 -3.46
C HIS A 33 8.77 -3.26 -3.23
N LEU A 34 10.07 -3.55 -3.28
CA LEU A 34 10.58 -4.90 -3.10
C LEU A 34 10.31 -5.42 -1.68
N LEU A 35 10.33 -4.54 -0.69
CA LEU A 35 9.93 -4.86 0.68
C LEU A 35 8.43 -5.15 0.79
N ALA A 36 7.58 -4.37 0.13
CA ALA A 36 6.13 -4.58 0.09
C ALA A 36 5.72 -5.91 -0.54
N LEU A 37 6.57 -6.45 -1.44
CA LEU A 37 6.40 -7.78 -2.04
C LEU A 37 6.80 -8.95 -1.13
N VAL A 38 7.29 -8.69 0.08
CA VAL A 38 7.67 -9.72 1.06
C VAL A 38 6.63 -9.78 2.17
N PRO A 39 6.22 -10.98 2.62
CA PRO A 39 5.32 -11.12 3.75
C PRO A 39 5.86 -10.41 5.00
N PRO A 40 5.03 -9.67 5.75
CA PRO A 40 5.50 -8.89 6.88
C PRO A 40 5.97 -9.79 8.03
N CYS A 41 7.27 -9.75 8.26
CA CYS A 41 7.99 -10.35 9.37
C CYS A 41 8.78 -9.27 10.14
N ALA A 42 9.30 -9.60 11.32
CA ALA A 42 10.09 -8.66 12.12
C ALA A 42 11.27 -8.04 11.33
N ALA A 43 11.94 -8.86 10.52
CA ALA A 43 13.03 -8.41 9.66
C ALA A 43 12.56 -7.39 8.60
N SER A 44 11.40 -7.62 7.97
CA SER A 44 10.85 -6.70 6.97
C SER A 44 10.41 -5.37 7.58
N LEU A 45 9.83 -5.37 8.78
CA LEU A 45 9.43 -4.14 9.46
C LEU A 45 10.65 -3.32 9.88
N GLN A 46 11.70 -4.00 10.37
CA GLN A 46 12.97 -3.34 10.69
C GLN A 46 13.66 -2.77 9.44
N ALA A 47 13.62 -3.49 8.32
CA ALA A 47 14.10 -3.00 7.03
C ALA A 47 13.29 -1.78 6.55
N CYS A 48 11.97 -1.80 6.72
CA CYS A 48 11.09 -0.66 6.43
C CYS A 48 11.54 0.58 7.19
N ALA A 49 11.63 0.48 8.53
CA ALA A 49 12.05 1.59 9.38
C ALA A 49 13.42 2.16 8.98
N ARG A 50 14.36 1.31 8.59
CA ARG A 50 15.69 1.75 8.11
C ARG A 50 15.62 2.50 6.78
N LEU A 51 14.84 1.99 5.81
CA LEU A 51 14.66 2.65 4.51
C LEU A 51 13.95 4.00 4.68
N LEU A 52 12.96 4.06 5.56
CA LEU A 52 12.24 5.28 5.89
C LEU A 52 13.15 6.31 6.57
N GLY A 53 13.98 5.88 7.54
CA GLY A 53 15.00 6.73 8.15
C GLY A 53 16.04 7.26 7.16
N ALA A 54 16.29 6.54 6.07
CA ALA A 54 17.15 6.95 4.97
C ALA A 54 16.46 7.85 3.93
N ARG A 55 15.21 8.29 4.17
CA ARG A 55 14.40 9.08 3.23
C ARG A 55 14.12 8.35 1.92
N ALA A 56 13.77 7.06 2.00
CA ALA A 56 13.27 6.32 0.85
C ALA A 56 12.03 6.98 0.23
N GLU A 57 11.96 6.93 -1.09
CA GLU A 57 10.85 7.48 -1.86
C GLU A 57 9.58 6.65 -1.62
N LEU A 58 8.64 7.23 -0.89
CA LEU A 58 7.39 6.59 -0.44
C LEU A 58 6.41 6.35 -1.58
N ASP A 59 6.28 7.32 -2.48
CA ASP A 59 5.28 7.34 -3.55
C ASP A 59 5.89 7.12 -4.94
N GLY A 60 7.16 6.70 -4.96
CA GLY A 60 7.84 6.40 -6.22
C GLY A 60 7.09 5.30 -6.95
N ARG A 61 7.11 5.34 -8.28
CA ARG A 61 6.33 4.41 -9.10
C ARG A 61 7.22 3.34 -9.75
N SER A 62 6.74 2.10 -9.81
CA SER A 62 7.33 1.05 -10.66
C SER A 62 7.10 1.37 -12.15
N LYS A 63 7.65 0.59 -13.08
CA LYS A 63 7.33 0.71 -14.52
C LYS A 63 5.85 0.45 -14.83
N MET A 64 5.19 -0.35 -13.98
CA MET A 64 3.74 -0.56 -14.05
C MET A 64 2.95 0.57 -13.36
N GLY A 65 3.65 1.54 -12.76
CA GLY A 65 3.07 2.71 -12.11
C GLY A 65 2.54 2.47 -10.70
N GLU A 66 2.82 1.30 -10.13
CA GLU A 66 2.41 0.92 -8.77
C GLU A 66 3.25 1.65 -7.74
N THR A 67 2.65 1.98 -6.58
CA THR A 67 3.37 2.50 -5.42
C THR A 67 3.69 1.39 -4.42
N PRO A 68 4.68 1.59 -3.51
CA PRO A 68 4.93 0.68 -2.40
C PRO A 68 3.68 0.41 -1.54
N LEU A 69 2.87 1.43 -1.31
CA LEU A 69 1.62 1.31 -0.54
C LEU A 69 0.60 0.42 -1.25
N LEU A 70 0.39 0.64 -2.55
CA LEU A 70 -0.51 -0.19 -3.37
C LEU A 70 -0.08 -1.66 -3.38
N LEU A 71 1.22 -1.92 -3.59
CA LEU A 71 1.77 -3.27 -3.52
C LEU A 71 1.59 -3.91 -2.14
N ALA A 72 1.79 -3.16 -1.06
CA ALA A 72 1.62 -3.65 0.30
C ALA A 72 0.17 -4.07 0.57
N VAL A 73 -0.80 -3.34 0.02
CA VAL A 73 -2.23 -3.68 0.09
C VAL A 73 -2.56 -4.94 -0.71
N ARG A 74 -2.09 -5.04 -1.96
CA ARG A 74 -2.30 -6.25 -2.80
C ARG A 74 -1.72 -7.50 -2.12
N VAL A 75 -0.51 -7.42 -1.58
CA VAL A 75 0.13 -8.54 -0.86
C VAL A 75 -0.55 -8.83 0.49
N ALA A 76 -1.09 -7.81 1.16
CA ALA A 76 -1.87 -8.00 2.36
C ALA A 76 -3.15 -8.82 2.08
N ALA A 77 -3.78 -8.66 0.92
CA ALA A 77 -4.94 -9.46 0.52
C ALA A 77 -4.64 -10.97 0.54
N ASP A 78 -3.48 -11.37 0.00
CA ASP A 78 -3.02 -12.77 -0.02
C ASP A 78 -2.71 -13.33 1.39
N CYS A 79 -2.49 -12.44 2.37
CA CYS A 79 -2.12 -12.77 3.75
C CYS A 79 -3.23 -12.45 4.77
N ALA A 80 -4.50 -12.48 4.36
CA ALA A 80 -5.66 -12.02 5.14
C ALA A 80 -5.74 -12.56 6.59
N GLY A 81 -5.16 -13.73 6.88
CA GLY A 81 -5.15 -14.32 8.23
C GLY A 81 -4.18 -13.71 9.24
N SER A 82 -3.28 -12.79 8.84
CA SER A 82 -2.25 -12.24 9.71
C SER A 82 -2.40 -10.73 9.92
N LYS A 83 -2.63 -10.30 11.17
CA LYS A 83 -2.63 -8.87 11.54
C LYS A 83 -1.30 -8.16 11.22
N ARG A 84 -0.21 -8.92 11.06
CA ARG A 84 1.08 -8.35 10.64
C ARG A 84 1.01 -7.70 9.26
N ARG A 85 0.06 -8.10 8.40
CA ARG A 85 -0.20 -7.48 7.10
C ARG A 85 -0.47 -5.97 7.21
N LEU A 86 -1.19 -5.59 8.26
CA LEU A 86 -1.58 -4.20 8.52
C LEU A 86 -0.41 -3.36 9.04
N LEU A 87 0.61 -3.98 9.66
CA LEU A 87 1.72 -3.23 10.24
C LEU A 87 2.54 -2.50 9.18
N LEU A 88 2.80 -3.14 8.04
CA LEU A 88 3.56 -2.52 6.96
C LEU A 88 2.77 -1.36 6.33
N VAL A 89 1.48 -1.57 6.05
CA VAL A 89 0.59 -0.54 5.52
C VAL A 89 0.51 0.64 6.49
N ASN A 90 0.28 0.37 7.78
CA ASN A 90 0.23 1.40 8.80
C ASN A 90 1.55 2.18 8.89
N GLU A 91 2.71 1.51 8.87
CA GLU A 91 4.01 2.19 8.90
C GLU A 91 4.19 3.14 7.71
N LEU A 92 3.85 2.70 6.49
CA LEU A 92 3.92 3.55 5.29
C LEU A 92 2.98 4.77 5.42
N LEU A 93 1.76 4.57 5.91
CA LEU A 93 0.79 5.66 6.11
C LEU A 93 1.23 6.64 7.21
N GLN A 94 1.84 6.16 8.30
CA GLN A 94 2.40 7.02 9.36
C GLN A 94 3.53 7.92 8.82
N GLN A 95 4.27 7.44 7.82
CA GLN A 95 5.27 8.25 7.12
C GLN A 95 4.69 9.16 6.03
N LYS A 96 3.36 9.25 5.93
CA LYS A 96 2.62 10.05 4.94
C LYS A 96 2.79 9.56 3.50
N ALA A 97 2.90 8.25 3.29
CA ALA A 97 2.71 7.68 1.96
C ALA A 97 1.32 8.07 1.44
N SER A 98 1.25 8.51 0.19
CA SER A 98 0.02 8.98 -0.41
C SER A 98 -0.89 7.82 -0.78
N ALA A 99 -2.07 7.77 -0.16
CA ALA A 99 -3.14 6.83 -0.52
C ALA A 99 -3.89 7.23 -1.81
N GLU A 100 -3.67 8.45 -2.30
CA GLU A 100 -4.34 9.02 -3.47
C GLU A 100 -3.70 8.61 -4.80
N VAL A 101 -2.53 7.98 -4.77
CA VAL A 101 -1.86 7.58 -6.00
C VAL A 101 -2.63 6.41 -6.62
N ALA A 102 -3.24 6.69 -7.76
CA ALA A 102 -3.98 5.71 -8.54
C ALA A 102 -3.07 4.84 -9.41
N ASP A 103 -3.50 3.59 -9.59
CA ASP A 103 -2.96 2.69 -10.60
C ASP A 103 -3.19 3.30 -12.00
N PRO A 104 -2.15 3.42 -12.85
CA PRO A 104 -2.31 4.09 -14.13
C PRO A 104 -3.14 3.29 -15.15
N ALA A 105 -3.35 1.99 -14.94
CA ALA A 105 -4.07 1.16 -15.89
C ALA A 105 -5.58 1.44 -15.85
N ASN A 106 -6.16 1.52 -14.65
CA ASN A 106 -7.60 1.66 -14.43
C ASN A 106 -7.99 2.92 -13.64
N GLY A 107 -7.01 3.67 -13.12
CA GLY A 107 -7.25 4.85 -12.29
C GLY A 107 -7.72 4.50 -10.88
N GLU A 108 -7.60 3.25 -10.44
CA GLU A 108 -8.05 2.85 -9.13
C GLU A 108 -7.09 3.31 -8.03
N THR A 109 -7.64 3.93 -7.00
CA THR A 109 -6.88 4.30 -5.79
C THR A 109 -6.67 3.09 -4.90
N THR A 110 -5.76 3.22 -3.94
CA THR A 110 -5.51 2.15 -2.96
C THR A 110 -6.78 1.83 -2.14
N LEU A 111 -7.65 2.81 -1.90
CA LEU A 111 -8.92 2.62 -1.20
C LEU A 111 -9.93 1.81 -2.04
N MET A 112 -9.97 2.00 -3.35
CA MET A 112 -10.84 1.21 -4.25
C MET A 112 -10.45 -0.26 -4.28
N GLU A 113 -9.15 -0.55 -4.33
CA GLU A 113 -8.62 -1.90 -4.24
C GLU A 113 -9.00 -2.58 -2.91
N CYS A 114 -8.84 -1.88 -1.79
CA CYS A 114 -9.33 -2.40 -0.49
C CYS A 114 -10.84 -2.63 -0.47
N ALA A 115 -11.59 -1.77 -1.17
CA ALA A 115 -13.03 -1.85 -1.26
C ALA A 115 -13.50 -3.05 -2.09
N ASP A 116 -12.80 -3.38 -3.18
CA ASP A 116 -13.04 -4.59 -3.99
C ASP A 116 -12.74 -5.88 -3.20
N LEU A 117 -11.63 -5.87 -2.45
CA LEU A 117 -11.22 -6.98 -1.58
C LEU A 117 -12.21 -7.20 -0.42
N GLY A 118 -12.96 -6.16 -0.02
CA GLY A 118 -13.86 -6.20 1.12
C GLY A 118 -13.17 -6.12 2.47
N ASP A 119 -11.90 -5.67 2.49
CA ASP A 119 -11.10 -5.59 3.70
C ASP A 119 -11.41 -4.29 4.46
N ALA A 120 -12.42 -4.38 5.33
CA ALA A 120 -12.85 -3.25 6.14
C ALA A 120 -11.75 -2.71 7.06
N GLU A 121 -10.78 -3.53 7.50
CA GLU A 121 -9.68 -3.05 8.35
C GLU A 121 -8.71 -2.17 7.55
N LEU A 122 -8.32 -2.62 6.34
CA LEU A 122 -7.47 -1.81 5.46
C LEU A 122 -8.18 -0.52 5.03
N CYS A 123 -9.48 -0.58 4.71
CA CYS A 123 -10.26 0.61 4.40
C CYS A 123 -10.18 1.64 5.54
N ARG A 124 -10.37 1.23 6.80
CA ARG A 124 -10.27 2.14 7.96
C ARG A 124 -8.88 2.76 8.09
N LEU A 125 -7.82 1.99 7.86
CA LEU A 125 -6.45 2.52 7.93
C LEU A 125 -6.22 3.61 6.88
N LEU A 126 -6.65 3.37 5.64
CA LEU A 126 -6.50 4.33 4.55
C LEU A 126 -7.35 5.58 4.80
N LEU A 127 -8.59 5.44 5.23
CA LEU A 127 -9.46 6.56 5.58
C LEU A 127 -8.90 7.37 6.76
N GLY A 128 -8.39 6.70 7.80
CA GLY A 128 -7.70 7.35 8.91
C GLY A 128 -6.44 8.11 8.48
N ALA A 129 -5.82 7.70 7.36
CA ALA A 129 -4.72 8.40 6.71
C ALA A 129 -5.17 9.46 5.68
N ARG A 130 -6.46 9.84 5.70
CA ARG A 130 -7.08 10.85 4.82
C ARG A 130 -7.15 10.44 3.34
N ALA A 131 -7.27 9.14 3.06
CA ALA A 131 -7.63 8.69 1.72
C ALA A 131 -9.03 9.20 1.35
N SER A 132 -9.20 9.72 0.13
CA SER A 132 -10.46 10.28 -0.35
C SER A 132 -11.43 9.16 -0.74
N PRO A 133 -12.59 9.02 -0.05
CA PRO A 133 -13.63 8.08 -0.47
C PRO A 133 -14.36 8.52 -1.75
N LEU A 134 -14.18 9.79 -2.16
CA LEU A 134 -14.83 10.41 -3.31
C LEU A 134 -13.98 10.42 -4.58
N ALA A 135 -12.73 9.95 -4.50
CA ALA A 135 -11.90 9.75 -5.69
C ALA A 135 -12.61 8.80 -6.66
N THR A 136 -12.42 9.01 -7.97
CA THR A 136 -13.05 8.22 -9.04
C THR A 136 -12.01 7.56 -9.94
N SER A 137 -12.25 6.30 -10.31
CA SER A 137 -11.43 5.59 -11.31
C SER A 137 -11.63 6.16 -12.72
N HIS A 138 -10.92 5.62 -13.72
CA HIS A 138 -11.13 5.99 -15.13
C HIS A 138 -12.54 5.68 -15.63
N GLU A 139 -13.23 4.73 -14.99
CA GLU A 139 -14.63 4.39 -15.28
C GLU A 139 -15.63 5.29 -14.51
N GLY A 140 -15.14 6.24 -13.72
CA GLY A 140 -15.96 7.13 -12.89
C GLY A 140 -16.49 6.47 -11.62
N LEU A 141 -15.95 5.31 -11.21
CA LEU A 141 -16.40 4.58 -10.03
C LEU A 141 -15.70 5.09 -8.77
N THR A 142 -16.46 5.30 -7.69
CA THR A 142 -15.90 5.58 -6.36
C THR A 142 -15.56 4.28 -5.62
N ALA A 143 -14.81 4.37 -4.51
CA ALA A 143 -14.58 3.21 -3.64
C ALA A 143 -15.89 2.57 -3.14
N GLN A 144 -16.94 3.36 -2.92
CA GLN A 144 -18.25 2.83 -2.53
C GLN A 144 -18.91 2.04 -3.68
N ASP A 145 -18.78 2.51 -4.91
CA ASP A 145 -19.33 1.84 -6.09
C ASP A 145 -18.62 0.50 -6.33
N VAL A 146 -17.28 0.49 -6.22
CA VAL A 146 -16.47 -0.73 -6.31
C VAL A 146 -16.89 -1.74 -5.23
N ALA A 147 -16.99 -1.33 -3.96
CA ALA A 147 -17.47 -2.20 -2.89
C ALA A 147 -18.90 -2.74 -3.14
N ARG A 148 -19.77 -1.94 -3.77
CA ARG A 148 -21.14 -2.34 -4.09
C ARG A 148 -21.16 -3.40 -5.19
N GLN A 149 -20.38 -3.19 -6.25
CA GLN A 149 -20.25 -4.14 -7.36
C GLN A 149 -19.67 -5.48 -6.89
N ALA A 150 -18.68 -5.44 -6.00
CA ALA A 150 -18.06 -6.61 -5.40
C ALA A 150 -18.89 -7.27 -4.26
N GLY A 151 -20.06 -6.71 -3.92
CA GLY A 151 -20.93 -7.26 -2.87
C GLY A 151 -20.40 -7.12 -1.43
N ARG A 152 -19.49 -6.18 -1.19
CA ARG A 152 -18.80 -5.98 0.10
C ARG A 152 -19.62 -5.12 1.06
N ALA A 153 -20.75 -5.66 1.53
CA ALA A 153 -21.71 -4.92 2.35
C ALA A 153 -21.12 -4.23 3.59
N ALA A 154 -20.12 -4.84 4.24
CA ALA A 154 -19.44 -4.25 5.39
C ALA A 154 -18.66 -2.97 5.02
N VAL A 155 -17.95 -2.99 3.88
CA VAL A 155 -17.20 -1.83 3.38
C VAL A 155 -18.14 -0.76 2.85
N VAL A 156 -19.22 -1.12 2.17
CA VAL A 156 -20.24 -0.14 1.74
C VAL A 156 -20.80 0.65 2.92
N LYS A 157 -21.12 -0.04 4.04
CA LYS A 157 -21.59 0.62 5.27
C LYS A 157 -20.54 1.55 5.86
N LEU A 158 -19.28 1.11 5.88
CA LEU A 158 -18.14 1.88 6.37
C LEU A 158 -17.96 3.16 5.55
N LEU A 159 -17.82 3.06 4.23
CA LEU A 159 -17.63 4.21 3.34
C LEU A 159 -18.82 5.17 3.37
N ARG A 160 -20.04 4.64 3.53
CA ARG A 160 -21.23 5.49 3.69
C ARG A 160 -21.20 6.32 4.97
N ALA A 161 -20.70 5.76 6.08
CA ALA A 161 -20.60 6.51 7.33
C ALA A 161 -19.62 7.68 7.20
N GLU A 162 -18.42 7.42 6.66
CA GLU A 162 -17.39 8.46 6.48
C GLU A 162 -17.84 9.62 5.59
N VAL A 163 -18.55 9.33 4.49
CA VAL A 163 -19.06 10.38 3.58
C VAL A 163 -20.18 11.21 4.22
N CYS A 164 -20.95 10.63 5.15
CA CYS A 164 -22.03 11.35 5.85
C CYS A 164 -21.53 12.17 7.04
N ASP A 165 -20.38 11.84 7.63
CA ASP A 165 -19.80 12.60 8.76
C ASP A 165 -19.03 13.87 8.31
N GLU A 166 -18.65 13.98 7.02
CA GLU A 166 -17.98 15.17 6.46
C GLU A 166 -18.92 16.19 5.79
N ALA A 167 -20.24 16.00 5.84
CA ALA A 167 -21.26 16.91 5.27
C ALA A 167 -21.96 17.77 6.33
#